data_AF-A0A3D2ZAP3-F1
#
_entry.id   AF-A0A3D2ZAP3-F1
#
_cell.length_a   1.000
_cell.length_b   1.000
_cell.length_c   1.000
_cell.angle_alpha   90.00
_cell.angle_beta   90.00
_cell.angle_gamma   90.00
#
_symmetry.space_group_name_H-M   'P 1'
#
loop_
_entity.id
_entity.type
_entity.pdbx_description
1 polymer ?
#
loop_
_entity_poly.entity_id
_entity_poly.type
_entity_poly.pdbx_seq_one_letter_code
_entity_poly.pdbx_strand_id
1 'polypeptide(L)'
;MRTAVFSDVHSNLEALQAGHDLGVGRWVCLGDVVGYAADPEACIALVSDMAAVILQGNHDATVAGVQSDEYFNSYAQRSVEWTRQRLAAENLENLRGLSLIHADVESFFVHAEPGQPQAWNYVCDATDAALALDVVSERLLYVGHSHLAFICAAAEEVHTVLETETDSVELVRVFYNVSATQQKILDAGLPRFLADRLNQGC
;
A
#
# COMPACT_ATOMS: atom_id res chain seq x y z
N MET A 1 22.20 -3.78 -1.58
CA MET A 1 21.10 -4.19 -2.50
C MET A 1 19.99 -3.18 -2.33
N ARG A 2 19.44 -2.58 -3.41
CA ARG A 2 18.34 -1.61 -3.30
C ARG A 2 16.99 -2.33 -3.13
N THR A 3 16.19 -1.89 -2.17
CA THR A 3 14.83 -2.38 -1.92
C THR A 3 13.84 -1.29 -2.32
N ALA A 4 12.84 -1.61 -3.14
CA ALA A 4 11.67 -0.76 -3.34
C ALA A 4 10.54 -1.21 -2.42
N VAL A 5 9.91 -0.24 -1.76
CA VAL A 5 8.73 -0.43 -0.93
C VAL A 5 7.59 0.36 -1.54
N PHE A 6 6.43 -0.26 -1.70
CA PHE A 6 5.24 0.35 -2.27
C PHE A 6 3.98 -0.16 -1.56
N SER A 7 2.89 0.57 -1.71
CA SER A 7 1.63 0.34 -1.00
C SER A 7 0.45 0.88 -1.81
N ASP A 8 -0.77 0.51 -1.43
CA ASP A 8 -2.02 1.15 -1.88
C ASP A 8 -2.18 1.12 -3.42
N VAL A 9 -1.87 -0.04 -4.01
CA VAL A 9 -2.00 -0.28 -5.46
C VAL A 9 -3.44 -0.11 -5.91
N HIS A 10 -4.40 -0.60 -5.12
CA HIS A 10 -5.83 -0.49 -5.34
C HIS A 10 -6.27 -0.82 -6.75
N SER A 11 -5.88 -1.99 -7.23
CA SER A 11 -6.26 -2.50 -8.55
C SER A 11 -5.88 -1.58 -9.73
N ASN A 12 -4.96 -0.63 -9.53
CA ASN A 12 -4.53 0.34 -10.52
C ASN A 12 -3.33 -0.22 -11.31
N LEU A 13 -3.63 -1.02 -12.33
CA LEU A 13 -2.62 -1.71 -13.11
C LEU A 13 -1.69 -0.73 -13.85
N GLU A 14 -2.22 0.38 -14.37
CA GLU A 14 -1.39 1.37 -15.06
C GLU A 14 -0.34 1.99 -14.15
N ALA A 15 -0.71 2.33 -12.91
CA ALA A 15 0.22 2.86 -11.93
C ALA A 15 1.27 1.82 -11.51
N LEU A 16 0.84 0.58 -11.25
CA LEU A 16 1.73 -0.51 -10.86
C LEU A 16 2.75 -0.83 -11.97
N GLN A 17 2.31 -0.92 -13.22
CA GLN A 17 3.18 -1.18 -14.37
C GLN A 17 4.20 -0.05 -14.60
N ALA A 18 3.81 1.20 -14.40
CA ALA A 18 4.72 2.34 -14.51
C ALA A 18 5.81 2.32 -13.42
N GLY A 19 5.52 1.75 -12.25
CA GLY A 19 6.45 1.64 -11.13
C GLY A 19 7.25 0.34 -11.05
N HIS A 20 6.95 -0.68 -11.86
CA HIS A 20 7.48 -2.05 -11.70
C HIS A 20 8.96 -2.23 -12.11
N ASP A 21 9.55 -1.34 -12.91
CA ASP A 21 10.93 -1.48 -13.41
C ASP A 21 11.84 -0.32 -12.99
N LEU A 22 12.32 -0.38 -11.74
CA LEU A 22 13.22 0.61 -11.15
C LEU A 22 14.66 0.10 -10.95
N GLY A 23 15.01 -1.06 -11.52
CA GLY A 23 16.35 -1.65 -11.37
C GLY A 23 16.74 -1.99 -9.92
N VAL A 24 15.76 -2.31 -9.07
CA VAL A 24 15.96 -2.70 -7.66
C VAL A 24 16.11 -4.21 -7.51
N GLY A 25 16.74 -4.65 -6.41
CA GLY A 25 17.00 -6.07 -6.15
C GLY A 25 15.94 -6.77 -5.27
N ARG A 26 15.06 -6.00 -4.63
CA ARG A 26 13.98 -6.50 -3.77
C ARG A 26 12.77 -5.57 -3.84
N TRP A 27 11.58 -6.16 -3.84
CA TRP A 27 10.29 -5.46 -3.78
C TRP A 27 9.51 -5.89 -2.55
N VAL A 28 8.91 -4.93 -1.85
CA VAL A 28 8.02 -5.15 -0.71
C VAL A 28 6.72 -4.39 -0.95
N CYS A 29 5.59 -5.10 -0.94
CA CYS A 29 4.25 -4.53 -0.99
C CYS A 29 3.66 -4.47 0.41
N LEU A 30 3.27 -3.27 0.86
CA LEU A 30 2.67 -3.08 2.19
C LEU A 30 1.18 -3.41 2.24
N GLY A 31 0.54 -3.65 1.11
CA GLY A 31 -0.86 -4.08 1.04
C GLY A 31 -1.73 -3.13 0.23
N ASP A 32 -3.03 -3.36 0.33
CA ASP A 32 -4.07 -2.78 -0.50
C ASP A 32 -3.76 -2.98 -1.99
N VAL A 33 -3.49 -4.24 -2.34
CA VAL A 33 -3.31 -4.67 -3.73
C VAL A 33 -4.60 -4.46 -4.52
N VAL A 34 -5.75 -4.71 -3.87
CA VAL A 34 -7.08 -4.57 -4.46
C VAL A 34 -7.92 -3.43 -3.87
N GLY A 35 -9.13 -3.24 -4.39
CA GLY A 35 -10.02 -2.13 -4.04
C GLY A 35 -9.96 -0.99 -5.05
N TYR A 36 -10.90 -0.06 -4.97
CA TYR A 36 -11.09 1.13 -5.82
C TYR A 36 -11.07 0.96 -7.36
N ALA A 37 -9.93 0.65 -7.99
CA ALA A 37 -9.84 0.58 -9.45
C ALA A 37 -10.27 -0.80 -10.00
N ALA A 38 -10.05 -1.03 -11.29
CA ALA A 38 -10.78 -2.04 -12.06
C ALA A 38 -9.98 -3.28 -12.49
N ASP A 39 -8.70 -3.41 -12.14
CA ASP A 39 -7.84 -4.55 -12.57
C ASP A 39 -7.29 -5.39 -11.40
N PRO A 40 -8.14 -5.90 -10.48
CA PRO A 40 -7.65 -6.55 -9.26
C PRO A 40 -6.87 -7.85 -9.55
N GLU A 41 -7.35 -8.69 -10.47
CA GLU A 41 -6.69 -9.93 -10.88
C GLU A 41 -5.28 -9.70 -11.47
N ALA A 42 -5.15 -8.72 -12.36
CA ALA A 42 -3.88 -8.40 -12.98
C ALA A 42 -2.88 -7.79 -11.98
N CYS A 43 -3.38 -6.98 -11.02
CA CYS A 43 -2.54 -6.45 -9.95
C CYS A 43 -2.06 -7.53 -9.00
N ILE A 44 -2.94 -8.47 -8.58
CA ILE A 44 -2.52 -9.62 -7.76
C ILE A 44 -1.45 -10.43 -8.49
N ALA A 45 -1.65 -10.74 -9.77
CA ALA A 45 -0.68 -11.51 -10.55
C ALA A 45 0.68 -10.81 -10.63
N LEU A 46 0.71 -9.51 -10.94
CA LEU A 46 1.95 -8.75 -11.06
C LEU A 46 2.66 -8.58 -9.72
N VAL A 47 1.93 -8.25 -8.64
CA VAL A 47 2.52 -8.13 -7.30
C VAL A 47 3.06 -9.48 -6.83
N SER A 48 2.35 -10.58 -7.09
CA SER A 48 2.79 -11.93 -6.71
C SER A 48 4.05 -12.39 -7.45
N ASP A 49 4.23 -11.96 -8.69
CA ASP A 49 5.42 -12.26 -9.49
C ASP A 49 6.65 -11.44 -9.03
N MET A 50 6.45 -10.15 -8.73
CA MET A 50 7.57 -9.23 -8.48
C MET A 50 7.96 -9.07 -7.00
N ALA A 51 7.01 -9.18 -6.07
CA ALA A 51 7.22 -8.83 -4.66
C ALA A 51 7.73 -10.01 -3.83
N ALA A 52 8.83 -9.79 -3.10
CA ALA A 52 9.37 -10.79 -2.18
C ALA A 52 8.54 -10.88 -0.88
N VAL A 53 7.88 -9.78 -0.51
CA VAL A 53 7.00 -9.68 0.66
C VAL A 53 5.75 -8.94 0.24
N ILE A 54 4.59 -9.48 0.61
CA ILE A 54 3.28 -8.87 0.38
C ILE A 54 2.54 -8.92 1.71
N LEU A 55 2.15 -7.75 2.21
CA LEU A 55 1.36 -7.62 3.42
C LEU A 55 -0.11 -7.41 3.11
N GLN A 56 -0.95 -7.69 4.09
CA GLN A 56 -2.38 -7.50 3.97
C GLN A 56 -2.74 -6.05 4.27
N GLY A 57 -3.37 -5.39 3.30
CA GLY A 57 -4.06 -4.13 3.56
C GLY A 57 -5.50 -4.31 4.00
N ASN A 58 -6.14 -3.22 4.39
CA ASN A 58 -7.48 -3.25 4.91
C ASN A 58 -8.54 -3.51 3.82
N HIS A 59 -8.30 -3.09 2.56
CA HIS A 59 -9.12 -3.49 1.42
C HIS A 59 -8.91 -4.96 1.07
N ASP A 60 -7.68 -5.47 1.11
CA ASP A 60 -7.41 -6.89 0.88
C ASP A 60 -8.15 -7.76 1.90
N ALA A 61 -8.03 -7.43 3.19
CA ALA A 61 -8.72 -8.09 4.29
C ALA A 61 -10.25 -8.04 4.12
N THR A 62 -10.78 -6.88 3.73
CA THR A 62 -12.23 -6.70 3.57
C THR A 62 -12.73 -7.48 2.35
N VAL A 63 -12.07 -7.39 1.19
CA VAL A 63 -12.43 -8.17 -0.01
C VAL A 63 -12.39 -9.67 0.27
N ALA A 64 -11.36 -10.14 0.97
CA ALA A 64 -11.21 -11.54 1.38
C ALA A 64 -12.18 -11.99 2.49
N GLY A 65 -12.98 -11.10 3.06
CA GLY A 65 -13.97 -11.40 4.10
C GLY A 65 -13.39 -11.63 5.50
N VAL A 66 -12.17 -11.15 5.75
CA VAL A 66 -11.53 -11.16 7.09
C VAL A 66 -12.05 -10.01 7.94
N GLN A 67 -12.23 -8.85 7.31
CA GLN A 67 -12.66 -7.60 7.94
C GLN A 67 -14.06 -7.20 7.45
N SER A 68 -14.87 -6.61 8.34
CA SER A 68 -16.17 -6.03 7.97
C SER A 68 -15.98 -4.73 7.20
N ASP A 69 -16.82 -4.44 6.21
CA ASP A 69 -16.80 -3.20 5.42
C ASP A 69 -17.60 -2.05 6.08
N GLU A 70 -18.13 -2.23 7.29
CA GLU A 70 -18.98 -1.23 7.96
C GLU A 70 -18.28 0.11 8.23
N TYR A 71 -16.95 0.11 8.39
CA TYR A 71 -16.17 1.34 8.61
C TYR A 71 -15.81 2.07 7.31
N PHE A 72 -16.09 1.46 6.15
CA PHE A 72 -15.86 2.09 4.85
C PHE A 72 -16.97 3.06 4.45
N ASN A 73 -16.58 4.08 3.69
CA ASN A 73 -17.55 4.90 2.99
C ASN A 73 -18.27 4.10 1.89
N SER A 74 -19.41 4.58 1.43
CA SER A 74 -20.25 3.86 0.46
C SER A 74 -19.56 3.58 -0.88
N TYR A 75 -18.61 4.43 -1.31
CA TYR A 75 -17.85 4.19 -2.53
C TYR A 75 -16.85 3.06 -2.37
N ALA A 76 -16.14 3.02 -1.24
CA ALA A 76 -15.21 1.94 -0.89
C ALA A 76 -15.95 0.61 -0.75
N GLN A 77 -17.07 0.57 -0.02
CA GLN A 77 -17.94 -0.62 0.09
C GLN A 77 -18.35 -1.15 -1.29
N ARG A 78 -18.76 -0.26 -2.19
CA ARG A 78 -19.16 -0.66 -3.55
C ARG A 78 -17.98 -1.25 -4.34
N SER A 79 -16.78 -0.70 -4.19
CA SER A 79 -15.59 -1.23 -4.85
C SER A 79 -15.17 -2.60 -4.29
N VAL A 80 -15.28 -2.80 -2.99
CA VAL A 80 -15.03 -4.09 -2.32
C VAL A 80 -15.98 -5.16 -2.85
N GLU A 81 -17.28 -4.86 -2.85
CA GLU A 81 -18.31 -5.79 -3.32
C GLU A 81 -18.08 -6.16 -4.78
N TRP A 82 -17.81 -5.17 -5.63
CA TRP A 82 -17.52 -5.37 -7.05
C TRP A 82 -16.28 -6.24 -7.28
N THR A 83 -15.22 -6.01 -6.48
CA THR A 83 -13.95 -6.75 -6.54
C THR A 83 -14.16 -8.20 -6.12
N ARG A 84 -14.81 -8.42 -4.97
CA ARG A 84 -15.08 -9.75 -4.43
C ARG A 84 -15.85 -10.65 -5.40
N GLN A 85 -16.77 -10.08 -6.18
CA GLN A 85 -17.55 -10.80 -7.19
C GLN A 85 -16.74 -11.22 -8.43
N ARG A 86 -15.54 -10.66 -8.63
CA ARG A 86 -14.71 -10.86 -9.83
C ARG A 86 -13.43 -11.63 -9.57
N LEU A 87 -13.00 -11.70 -8.31
CA LEU A 87 -11.82 -12.47 -7.96
C LEU A 87 -12.07 -13.97 -8.02
N ALA A 88 -11.07 -14.71 -8.50
CA ALA A 88 -11.04 -16.16 -8.37
C ALA A 88 -10.98 -16.55 -6.88
N ALA A 89 -11.56 -17.71 -6.54
CA ALA A 89 -11.57 -18.21 -5.16
C ALA A 89 -10.14 -18.37 -4.59
N GLU A 90 -9.20 -18.82 -5.43
CA GLU A 90 -7.78 -18.93 -5.05
C GLU A 90 -7.19 -17.58 -4.65
N ASN A 91 -7.47 -16.51 -5.40
CA ASN A 91 -7.00 -15.18 -5.06
C ASN A 91 -7.63 -14.64 -3.78
N LEU A 92 -8.90 -14.95 -3.51
CA LEU A 92 -9.53 -14.61 -2.24
C LEU A 92 -8.87 -15.32 -1.05
N GLU A 93 -8.51 -16.61 -1.20
CA GLU A 93 -7.75 -17.33 -0.18
C GLU A 93 -6.33 -16.77 -0.01
N ASN A 94 -5.66 -16.43 -1.10
CA ASN A 94 -4.32 -15.82 -1.06
C ASN A 94 -4.36 -14.49 -0.30
N LEU A 95 -5.29 -13.60 -0.62
CA LEU A 95 -5.47 -12.34 0.10
C LEU A 95 -5.78 -12.56 1.58
N ARG A 96 -6.60 -13.57 1.91
CA ARG A 96 -6.92 -13.94 3.29
C ARG A 96 -5.69 -14.38 4.08
N GLY A 97 -4.75 -15.07 3.43
CA GLY A 97 -3.53 -15.62 4.05
C GLY A 97 -2.38 -14.63 4.18
N LEU A 98 -2.50 -13.40 3.68
CA LEU A 98 -1.47 -12.38 3.79
C LEU A 98 -1.20 -12.01 5.25
N SER A 99 0.08 -11.78 5.59
CA SER A 99 0.49 -11.37 6.93
C SER A 99 0.28 -9.86 7.11
N LEU A 100 -0.03 -9.42 8.33
CA LEU A 100 -0.18 -7.98 8.63
C LEU A 100 1.16 -7.25 8.77
N ILE A 101 2.21 -7.98 9.18
CA ILE A 101 3.52 -7.42 9.47
C ILE A 101 4.63 -8.30 8.90
N HIS A 102 5.77 -7.68 8.60
CA HIS A 102 7.03 -8.36 8.33
C HIS A 102 8.17 -7.54 8.92
N ALA A 103 9.21 -8.21 9.42
CA ALA A 103 10.40 -7.55 9.94
C ALA A 103 11.66 -8.29 9.47
N ASP A 104 12.69 -7.52 9.17
CA ASP A 104 14.06 -7.99 9.00
C ASP A 104 14.99 -7.31 10.01
N VAL A 105 16.31 -7.44 9.86
CA VAL A 105 17.28 -6.94 10.84
C VAL A 105 17.23 -5.41 10.99
N GLU A 106 16.89 -4.69 9.92
CA GLU A 106 16.89 -3.22 9.95
C GLU A 106 15.50 -2.61 9.80
N SER A 107 14.53 -3.35 9.25
CA SER A 107 13.28 -2.77 8.77
C SER A 107 12.06 -3.49 9.29
N PHE A 108 11.09 -2.72 9.77
CA PHE A 108 9.73 -3.16 10.09
C PHE A 108 8.77 -2.68 8.99
N PHE A 109 7.90 -3.57 8.51
CA PHE A 109 6.95 -3.32 7.44
C PHE A 109 5.54 -3.62 7.93
N VAL A 110 4.60 -2.69 7.72
CA VAL A 110 3.19 -2.83 8.05
C VAL A 110 2.34 -1.97 7.11
N HIS A 111 1.10 -2.37 6.82
CA HIS A 111 0.19 -1.54 6.01
C HIS A 111 -0.18 -0.24 6.71
N ALA A 112 -0.65 -0.35 7.96
CA ALA A 112 -1.18 0.76 8.75
C ALA A 112 -0.17 1.19 9.83
N GLU A 113 -0.52 1.09 11.12
CA GLU A 113 0.40 1.35 12.23
C GLU A 113 0.86 0.05 12.94
N PRO A 114 2.09 0.05 13.50
CA PRO A 114 2.74 -1.17 14.01
C PRO A 114 2.22 -1.69 15.37
N GLY A 115 1.62 -0.85 16.21
CA GLY A 115 1.15 -1.20 17.56
C GLY A 115 -0.14 -2.02 17.55
N GLN A 116 -1.11 -1.70 16.68
CA GLN A 116 -2.32 -2.50 16.44
C GLN A 116 -2.66 -2.60 14.94
N PRO A 117 -1.92 -3.39 14.16
CA PRO A 117 -2.05 -3.44 12.70
C PRO A 117 -3.48 -3.73 12.20
N GLN A 118 -4.24 -4.59 12.89
CA GLN A 118 -5.63 -4.91 12.52
C GLN A 118 -6.65 -3.80 12.80
N ALA A 119 -6.25 -2.72 13.50
CA ALA A 119 -7.12 -1.58 13.77
C ALA A 119 -7.16 -0.59 12.58
N TRP A 120 -6.21 -0.70 11.65
CA TRP A 120 -6.13 0.14 10.45
C TRP A 120 -6.11 1.65 10.79
N ASN A 121 -5.41 2.01 11.87
CA ASN A 121 -5.22 3.43 12.20
C ASN A 121 -4.17 4.04 11.25
N TYR A 122 -4.32 5.31 10.94
CA TYR A 122 -3.42 6.02 10.04
C TYR A 122 -2.18 6.53 10.77
N VAL A 123 -1.06 6.59 10.04
CA VAL A 123 0.10 7.42 10.38
C VAL A 123 0.17 8.52 9.32
N CYS A 124 -0.17 9.75 9.68
CA CYS A 124 -0.34 10.86 8.73
C CYS A 124 0.67 12.00 8.93
N ASP A 125 1.24 12.13 10.12
CA ASP A 125 2.16 13.21 10.46
C ASP A 125 3.29 12.78 11.39
N ALA A 126 4.16 13.73 11.75
CA ALA A 126 5.33 13.46 12.58
C ALA A 126 4.97 13.03 14.02
N THR A 127 3.79 13.40 14.53
CA THR A 127 3.31 12.98 15.86
C THR A 127 2.92 11.52 15.83
N ASP A 128 2.12 11.11 14.84
CA ASP A 128 1.75 9.70 14.65
C ASP A 128 3.00 8.84 14.42
N ALA A 129 3.92 9.34 13.59
CA ALA A 129 5.12 8.61 13.26
C ALA A 129 6.07 8.45 14.46
N ALA A 130 6.17 9.45 15.35
CA ALA A 130 6.93 9.31 16.60
C ALA A 130 6.34 8.20 17.49
N LEU A 131 5.02 8.17 17.65
CA LEU A 131 4.34 7.11 18.41
C LEU A 131 4.51 5.73 17.77
N ALA A 132 4.48 5.66 16.45
CA ALA A 132 4.71 4.43 15.70
C ALA A 132 6.15 3.93 15.80
N LEU A 133 7.14 4.83 15.86
CA LEU A 133 8.55 4.48 16.07
C LEU A 133 8.82 3.96 17.48
N ASP A 134 8.11 4.46 18.50
CA ASP A 134 8.27 4.02 19.91
C ASP A 134 7.89 2.55 20.15
N VAL A 135 7.12 1.94 19.24
CA VAL A 135 6.63 0.55 19.39
C VAL A 135 7.42 -0.48 18.57
N VAL A 136 8.37 -0.02 17.74
CA VAL A 136 9.26 -0.89 16.96
C VAL A 136 10.71 -0.76 17.43
N SER A 137 11.51 -1.79 17.18
CA SER A 137 12.94 -1.82 17.56
C SER A 137 13.88 -1.62 16.38
N GLU A 138 13.33 -1.76 15.18
CA GLU A 138 13.99 -1.68 13.89
C GLU A 138 14.36 -0.23 13.55
N ARG A 139 15.45 -0.06 12.80
CA ARG A 139 15.96 1.26 12.39
C ARG A 139 14.99 1.99 11.47
N LEU A 140 14.29 1.24 10.62
CA LEU A 140 13.39 1.75 9.59
C LEU A 140 12.00 1.18 9.81
N LEU A 141 11.00 2.06 9.79
CA LEU A 141 9.58 1.68 9.78
C LEU A 141 8.96 2.13 8.45
N TYR A 142 8.35 1.18 7.75
CA TYR A 142 7.62 1.41 6.52
C TYR A 142 6.12 1.21 6.77
N VAL A 143 5.35 2.25 6.48
CA VAL A 143 3.89 2.29 6.61
C VAL A 143 3.25 2.74 5.29
N GLY A 144 2.04 2.28 5.03
CA GLY A 144 1.19 2.66 3.91
C GLY A 144 -0.11 3.31 4.40
N HIS A 145 -1.24 2.92 3.80
CA HIS A 145 -2.62 3.18 4.21
C HIS A 145 -3.10 4.65 4.11
N SER A 146 -2.26 5.63 4.43
CA SER A 146 -2.60 7.06 4.37
C SER A 146 -2.65 7.61 2.95
N HIS A 147 -2.06 6.91 1.98
CA HIS A 147 -1.79 7.38 0.61
C HIS A 147 -0.90 8.65 0.57
N LEU A 148 -0.21 8.97 1.67
CA LEU A 148 0.71 10.10 1.76
C LEU A 148 2.15 9.60 1.72
N ALA A 149 2.93 10.11 0.76
CA ALA A 149 4.36 9.85 0.69
C ALA A 149 5.12 10.88 1.54
N PHE A 150 5.70 10.45 2.67
CA PHE A 150 6.55 11.28 3.52
C PHE A 150 7.69 10.47 4.15
N ILE A 151 8.72 11.17 4.63
CA ILE A 151 9.82 10.61 5.43
C ILE A 151 9.93 11.45 6.68
N CYS A 152 10.01 10.81 7.85
CA CYS A 152 10.26 11.43 9.13
C CYS A 152 11.35 10.66 9.87
N ALA A 153 12.08 11.35 10.74
CA ALA A 153 13.08 10.74 11.61
C ALA A 153 12.88 11.25 13.03
N ALA A 154 12.88 10.34 14.00
CA ALA A 154 13.00 10.70 15.40
C ALA A 154 14.49 10.91 15.73
N ALA A 155 14.80 11.99 16.45
CA ALA A 155 16.13 12.25 16.97
C ALA A 155 16.00 12.58 18.47
N GLU A 156 16.71 11.85 19.32
CA GLU A 156 16.70 12.08 20.76
C GLU A 156 17.54 13.31 21.17
N GLU A 157 18.43 13.82 20.30
CA GLU A 157 19.24 15.03 20.52
C GLU A 157 19.46 15.86 19.24
N VAL A 158 19.82 17.14 19.39
CA VAL A 158 20.19 18.04 18.28
C VAL A 158 21.60 17.67 17.78
N HIS A 159 21.68 16.96 16.66
CA HIS A 159 22.95 16.67 15.98
C HIS A 159 23.16 17.56 14.75
N THR A 160 24.41 17.99 14.53
CA THR A 160 24.86 18.40 13.20
C THR A 160 25.02 17.14 12.37
N VAL A 161 24.16 16.94 11.37
CA VAL A 161 24.19 15.78 10.49
C VAL A 161 25.35 15.94 9.50
N LEU A 162 26.36 15.06 9.60
CA LEU A 162 27.37 14.85 8.58
C LEU A 162 26.90 13.67 7.70
N GLU A 163 26.57 13.98 6.45
CA GLU A 163 26.15 13.02 5.45
C GLU A 163 27.35 12.17 5.00
N THR A 164 27.23 10.84 5.03
CA THR A 164 28.21 9.90 4.45
C THR A 164 27.50 8.96 3.48
N GLU A 165 28.20 8.57 2.40
CA GLU A 165 27.61 8.20 1.10
C GLU A 165 26.77 6.91 0.98
N THR A 166 26.29 6.23 2.04
CA THR A 166 25.69 4.88 1.83
C THR A 166 24.42 4.46 2.58
N ASP A 167 23.62 5.34 3.18
CA ASP A 167 22.33 4.97 3.82
C ASP A 167 21.17 5.95 3.49
N SER A 168 20.82 6.08 2.20
CA SER A 168 19.80 7.03 1.73
C SER A 168 18.43 6.37 1.49
N VAL A 169 17.35 7.04 1.93
CA VAL A 169 15.96 6.75 1.53
C VAL A 169 15.51 7.84 0.56
N GLU A 170 14.91 7.44 -0.57
CA GLU A 170 14.43 8.36 -1.61
C GLU A 170 12.94 8.09 -1.91
N LEU A 171 12.16 9.16 -2.06
CA LEU A 171 10.79 9.07 -2.57
C LEU A 171 10.80 9.22 -4.10
N VAL A 172 10.44 8.15 -4.79
CA VAL A 172 10.33 8.13 -6.26
C VAL A 172 8.87 8.30 -6.67
N ARG A 173 8.60 9.26 -7.56
CA ARG A 173 7.28 9.43 -8.19
C ARG A 173 7.35 9.06 -9.67
N VAL A 174 6.43 8.21 -10.10
CA VAL A 174 6.28 7.81 -11.50
C VAL A 174 4.99 8.35 -12.07
N PHE A 175 5.02 8.75 -13.34
CA PHE A 175 3.83 9.16 -14.08
C PHE A 175 3.24 7.95 -14.80
N TYR A 176 1.92 7.85 -14.81
CA TYR A 176 1.17 6.79 -15.48
C TYR A 176 -0.04 7.37 -16.22
N ASN A 177 -0.69 6.55 -17.05
CA ASN A 177 -1.85 6.97 -17.83
C ASN A 177 -3.13 6.96 -16.97
N VAL A 178 -3.34 8.05 -16.22
CA VAL A 178 -4.52 8.24 -15.35
C VAL A 178 -5.83 8.07 -16.12
N SER A 179 -5.92 8.61 -17.33
CA SER A 179 -7.15 8.54 -18.14
C SER A 179 -7.51 7.10 -18.54
N ALA A 180 -6.53 6.22 -18.73
CA ALA A 180 -6.80 4.81 -18.99
C ALA A 180 -7.42 4.12 -17.77
N THR A 181 -6.85 4.31 -16.58
CA THR A 181 -7.42 3.78 -15.32
C THR A 181 -8.84 4.32 -15.08
N GLN A 182 -9.05 5.62 -15.29
CA GLN A 182 -10.38 6.24 -15.19
C GLN A 182 -11.39 5.58 -16.11
N GLN A 183 -11.04 5.37 -17.38
CA GLN A 183 -11.93 4.75 -18.34
C GLN A 183 -12.31 3.33 -17.90
N LYS A 184 -11.35 2.54 -17.41
CA LYS A 184 -11.62 1.19 -16.89
C LYS A 184 -12.56 1.19 -15.69
N ILE A 185 -12.41 2.14 -14.76
CA ILE A 185 -13.33 2.30 -13.62
C ILE A 185 -14.76 2.55 -14.12
N LEU A 186 -14.92 3.43 -15.12
CA LEU A 186 -16.24 3.75 -15.68
C LEU A 186 -16.84 2.55 -16.44
N ASP A 187 -16.04 1.88 -17.27
CA ASP A 187 -16.47 0.71 -18.04
C ASP A 187 -16.84 -0.47 -17.14
N ALA A 188 -16.18 -0.59 -15.98
CA ALA A 188 -16.50 -1.55 -14.93
C ALA A 188 -17.84 -1.27 -14.21
N GLY A 189 -18.44 -0.09 -14.40
CA GLY A 189 -19.64 0.34 -13.69
C GLY A 189 -19.39 0.68 -12.22
N LEU A 190 -18.14 0.96 -11.85
CA LEU A 190 -17.78 1.45 -10.52
C LEU A 190 -18.20 2.92 -10.36
N PRO A 191 -18.36 3.42 -9.12
CA PRO A 191 -18.77 4.81 -8.90
C PRO A 191 -17.84 5.81 -9.59
N ARG A 192 -18.44 6.75 -10.33
CA ARG A 192 -17.73 7.83 -11.06
C ARG A 192 -16.74 8.60 -10.17
N PHE A 193 -17.08 8.80 -8.90
CA PHE A 193 -16.21 9.42 -7.90
C PHE A 193 -14.83 8.75 -7.81
N LEU A 194 -14.75 7.42 -7.92
CA LEU A 194 -13.49 6.68 -7.88
C LEU A 194 -12.58 6.97 -9.09
N ALA A 195 -13.17 7.28 -10.25
CA ALA A 195 -12.40 7.73 -11.40
C ALA A 195 -11.93 9.18 -11.22
N ASP A 196 -12.83 10.06 -10.80
CA ASP A 196 -12.54 11.50 -10.69
C ASP A 196 -11.48 11.81 -9.62
N ARG A 197 -11.43 11.05 -8.51
CA ARG A 197 -10.43 11.25 -7.44
C ARG A 197 -8.99 11.06 -7.89
N LEU A 198 -8.73 10.24 -8.91
CA LEU A 198 -7.36 10.02 -9.42
C LEU A 198 -6.69 11.31 -9.91
N ASN A 199 -7.46 12.32 -10.31
CA ASN A 199 -6.93 13.65 -10.69
C ASN A 199 -6.43 14.48 -9.51
N GLN A 200 -6.83 14.12 -8.28
CA GLN A 200 -6.50 14.83 -7.06
C GLN A 200 -5.23 14.27 -6.39
N GLY A 201 -4.65 13.21 -6.97
CA GLY A 201 -3.47 12.55 -6.42
C GLY A 201 -3.75 11.68 -5.21
N CYS A 202 -4.99 11.22 -5.05
CA CYS A 202 -5.44 10.39 -3.92
C CYS A 202 -6.36 9.24 -4.31
#